data_AF-D3BG53-F1
#
_entry.id   AF-D3BG53-F1
#
_cell.length_a   1.000
_cell.length_b   1.000
_cell.length_c   1.000
_cell.angle_alpha   90.00
_cell.angle_beta   90.00
_cell.angle_gamma   90.00
#
_symmetry.space_group_name_H-M   'P 1'
#
loop_
_entity.id
_entity.type
_entity.pdbx_description
1 polymer ?
#
loop_
_entity_poly.entity_id
_entity_poly.type
_entity_poly.pdbx_seq_one_letter_code
_entity_poly.pdbx_strand_id
1 'polypeptide(L)'
;MNHLYLGSSSTFSSMVKVGDFIYIFGANSISNNINDSTFERYSTIDINASYHLFTFFFKGHIYTLTPATIFQFNINNKTTVELSVKITGKPMAACTDGNGNLYIQSYSELQRINIETNEIKSFEKSTIAMNGYYNLIYHQSNDGQSYIYSIRGKNQNYVFSFDNNKWEQILQDDPSDRTNCANILDQK
;
A
#
# COMPACT_ATOMS: atom_id res chain seq x y z
N MET A 1 -23.00 10.38 -6.34
CA MET A 1 -21.69 9.70 -6.38
C MET A 1 -20.71 10.68 -5.78
N ASN A 2 -20.44 10.55 -4.48
CA ASN A 2 -19.67 11.55 -3.72
C ASN A 2 -18.21 11.12 -3.72
N HIS A 3 -17.37 11.84 -4.46
CA HIS A 3 -15.93 11.64 -4.46
C HIS A 3 -15.30 12.61 -3.48
N LEU A 4 -14.40 12.10 -2.63
CA LEU A 4 -13.83 12.82 -1.52
C LEU A 4 -12.34 12.50 -1.42
N TYR A 5 -11.49 13.53 -1.57
CA TYR A 5 -10.04 13.44 -1.51
C TYR A 5 -9.50 14.32 -0.38
N LEU A 6 -8.58 13.78 0.44
CA LEU A 6 -7.60 14.56 1.21
C LEU A 6 -6.25 13.87 1.11
N GLY A 7 -5.29 14.55 0.49
CA GLY A 7 -3.88 14.18 0.51
C GLY A 7 -3.19 14.90 1.66
N SER A 8 -2.39 14.18 2.45
CA SER A 8 -1.33 14.79 3.25
C SER A 8 -0.02 14.66 2.48
N SER A 9 0.93 15.57 2.73
CA SER A 9 2.28 15.55 2.16
C SER A 9 3.13 14.35 2.60
N SER A 10 2.53 13.31 3.20
CA SER A 10 3.18 12.03 3.55
C SER A 10 2.18 10.84 3.62
N THR A 11 1.00 10.93 2.99
CA THR A 11 0.06 9.79 2.90
C THR A 11 0.41 8.91 1.71
N PHE A 12 1.45 8.08 1.85
CA PHE A 12 1.70 7.02 0.88
C PHE A 12 0.56 6.00 0.99
N SER A 13 -0.23 5.85 -0.08
CA SER A 13 -1.26 4.79 -0.25
C SER A 13 -2.07 4.43 1.01
N SER A 14 -2.45 5.43 1.80
CA SER A 14 -3.10 5.25 3.10
C SER A 14 -4.60 5.56 3.04
N MET A 15 -5.21 5.32 1.88
CA MET A 15 -6.63 5.46 1.65
C MET A 15 -7.20 4.13 1.19
N VAL A 16 -8.34 3.74 1.76
CA VAL A 16 -9.01 2.48 1.40
C VAL A 16 -10.52 2.69 1.32
N LYS A 17 -11.15 2.20 0.25
CA LYS A 17 -12.60 2.21 0.09
C LYS A 17 -13.20 0.92 0.68
N VAL A 18 -14.22 1.06 1.54
CA VAL A 18 -15.00 -0.04 2.10
C VAL A 18 -16.47 0.32 2.00
N GLY A 19 -17.22 -0.41 1.16
CA GLY A 19 -18.61 -0.05 0.83
C GLY A 19 -18.67 1.37 0.25
N ASP A 20 -19.51 2.22 0.84
CA ASP A 20 -19.71 3.63 0.44
C ASP A 20 -18.73 4.59 1.12
N PHE A 21 -17.85 4.09 1.99
CA PHE A 21 -16.94 4.91 2.78
C PHE A 21 -15.50 4.83 2.23
N ILE A 22 -14.79 5.95 2.34
CA ILE A 22 -13.34 6.02 2.14
C ILE A 22 -12.72 6.30 3.51
N TYR A 23 -11.79 5.44 3.92
CA TYR A 23 -11.03 5.59 5.15
C TYR A 23 -9.65 6.15 4.81
N ILE A 24 -9.24 7.18 5.54
CA ILE A 24 -7.96 7.87 5.35
C ILE A 24 -7.14 7.72 6.65
N PHE A 25 -5.93 7.20 6.53
CA PHE A 25 -4.97 7.07 7.62
C PHE A 25 -3.83 8.07 7.39
N GLY A 26 -3.66 9.02 8.31
CA GLY A 26 -2.72 10.14 8.16
C GLY A 26 -1.77 10.25 9.36
N ALA A 27 -0.58 10.80 9.11
CA ALA A 27 0.35 11.19 10.17
C ALA A 27 0.08 12.63 10.63
N ASN A 28 0.40 12.88 11.91
CA ASN A 28 0.28 14.13 12.68
C ASN A 28 0.21 15.42 11.85
N SER A 29 -0.85 16.20 12.10
CA SER A 29 -1.14 17.58 11.61
C SER A 29 -2.16 17.66 10.47
N ILE A 30 -3.43 17.35 10.77
CA ILE A 30 -4.54 17.97 10.05
C ILE A 30 -5.46 18.61 11.10
N SER A 31 -5.22 19.88 11.39
CA SER A 31 -6.22 20.77 11.99
C SER A 31 -7.17 21.20 10.88
N ASN A 32 -8.28 20.47 10.68
CA ASN A 32 -9.31 20.93 9.75
C ASN A 32 -10.32 21.81 10.48
N ASN A 33 -10.65 22.94 9.85
CA ASN A 33 -11.93 23.59 10.04
C ASN A 33 -12.96 22.71 9.30
N ILE A 34 -13.67 21.85 10.04
CA ILE A 34 -14.59 20.80 9.54
C ILE A 34 -15.98 21.38 9.17
N ASN A 35 -16.10 22.70 9.01
CA ASN A 35 -17.42 23.34 9.02
C ASN A 35 -18.17 23.33 7.67
N ASP A 36 -17.57 22.84 6.58
CA ASP A 36 -18.29 22.67 5.30
C ASP A 36 -18.13 21.25 4.74
N SER A 37 -19.28 20.56 4.66
CA SER A 37 -19.58 19.29 3.96
C SER A 37 -18.54 18.13 4.00
N THR A 38 -18.72 17.29 5.03
CA THR A 38 -18.79 15.79 4.99
C THR A 38 -17.61 14.92 5.45
N PHE A 39 -16.54 15.47 6.02
CA PHE A 39 -15.57 14.62 6.74
C PHE A 39 -15.95 14.46 8.20
N GLU A 40 -16.21 13.22 8.62
CA GLU A 40 -16.38 12.89 10.04
C GLU A 40 -15.17 12.09 10.53
N ARG A 41 -14.61 12.51 11.68
CA ARG A 41 -13.58 11.72 12.35
C ARG A 41 -14.21 10.43 12.85
N TYR A 42 -13.82 9.30 12.25
CA TYR A 42 -14.40 7.99 12.57
C TYR A 42 -13.92 7.39 13.92
N SER A 43 -12.60 7.45 14.16
CA SER A 43 -11.92 7.00 15.37
C SER A 43 -10.55 7.68 15.50
N THR A 44 -9.97 7.66 16.70
CA THR A 44 -8.55 7.97 16.93
C THR A 44 -7.82 6.66 17.20
N ILE A 45 -6.64 6.50 16.61
CA ILE A 45 -5.76 5.37 16.88
C ILE A 45 -4.40 5.95 17.25
N ASP A 46 -3.95 5.67 18.48
CA ASP A 46 -2.62 6.05 18.92
C ASP A 46 -1.60 5.03 18.40
N ILE A 47 -1.11 5.29 17.19
CA ILE A 47 -0.02 4.53 16.60
C ILE A 47 1.26 5.33 16.76
N ASN A 48 2.22 4.77 17.51
CA ASN A 48 3.56 5.35 17.62
C ASN A 48 4.40 5.02 16.37
N ALA A 49 3.98 5.52 15.21
CA ALA A 49 4.72 5.40 13.95
C ALA A 49 4.86 6.77 13.29
N SER A 50 5.97 6.96 12.58
CA SER A 50 6.26 8.22 11.89
C SER A 50 5.36 8.45 10.67
N TYR A 51 4.89 7.39 10.01
CA TYR A 51 3.94 7.44 8.90
C TYR A 51 3.32 6.06 8.62
N HIS A 52 2.22 6.07 7.88
CA HIS A 52 1.59 4.89 7.27
C HIS A 52 2.12 4.72 5.85
N LEU A 53 2.59 3.52 5.50
CA LEU A 53 3.16 3.22 4.19
C LEU A 53 2.09 2.72 3.21
N PHE A 54 1.17 1.89 3.70
CA PHE A 54 0.16 1.25 2.86
C PHE A 54 -1.05 0.83 3.71
N THR A 55 -2.25 0.95 3.15
CA THR A 55 -3.47 0.43 3.76
C THR A 55 -4.25 -0.45 2.79
N PHE A 56 -4.91 -1.48 3.32
CA PHE A 56 -5.83 -2.31 2.54
C PHE A 56 -6.95 -2.87 3.40
N PHE A 57 -8.04 -3.25 2.74
CA PHE A 57 -9.19 -3.87 3.40
C PHE A 57 -9.20 -5.36 3.11
N PHE A 58 -9.39 -6.16 4.16
CA PHE A 58 -9.52 -7.60 4.04
C PHE A 58 -10.40 -8.15 5.17
N LYS A 59 -11.37 -9.00 4.80
CA LYS A 59 -12.29 -9.70 5.72
C LYS A 59 -12.83 -8.82 6.89
N GLY A 60 -13.37 -7.65 6.57
CA GLY A 60 -13.99 -6.77 7.57
C GLY A 60 -13.02 -5.93 8.39
N HIS A 61 -11.73 -5.95 8.06
CA HIS A 61 -10.70 -5.20 8.76
C HIS A 61 -9.90 -4.33 7.79
N ILE A 62 -9.44 -3.20 8.28
CA ILE A 62 -8.45 -2.38 7.58
C ILE A 62 -7.09 -2.66 8.20
N TYR A 63 -6.14 -3.01 7.36
CA TYR A 63 -4.76 -3.23 7.76
C TYR A 63 -3.95 -2.02 7.34
N THR A 64 -3.05 -1.57 8.22
CA THR A 64 -2.09 -0.50 7.90
C THR A 64 -0.68 -0.96 8.19
N LEU A 65 0.17 -0.87 7.16
CA LEU A 65 1.59 -1.12 7.24
C LEU A 65 2.32 0.16 7.65
N THR A 66 3.14 0.06 8.68
CA THR A 66 4.10 1.09 9.10
C THR A 66 5.52 0.59 8.88
N PRO A 67 6.56 1.43 9.04
CA PRO A 67 7.94 0.96 8.97
C PRO A 67 8.32 -0.10 10.01
N ALA A 68 7.57 -0.21 11.11
CA ALA A 68 7.89 -1.12 12.22
C ALA A 68 7.00 -2.38 12.25
N THR A 69 5.70 -2.22 11.96
CA THR A 69 4.69 -3.26 12.21
C THR A 69 3.46 -3.08 11.33
N ILE A 70 2.52 -4.04 11.41
CA ILE A 70 1.21 -3.98 10.78
C ILE A 70 0.16 -3.83 11.89
N PHE A 71 -0.73 -2.86 11.75
CA PHE A 71 -1.91 -2.74 12.61
C PHE A 71 -3.15 -3.22 11.87
N GLN A 72 -4.02 -3.92 12.59
CA GLN A 72 -5.35 -4.30 12.15
C GLN A 72 -6.37 -3.44 12.89
N PHE A 73 -7.18 -2.72 12.13
CA PHE A 73 -8.32 -1.94 12.61
C PHE A 73 -9.62 -2.66 12.27
N ASN A 74 -10.40 -2.99 13.30
CA ASN A 74 -11.74 -3.54 13.13
C ASN A 74 -12.75 -2.40 12.98
N ILE A 75 -13.41 -2.35 11.81
CA ILE A 75 -14.31 -1.24 11.46
C ILE A 75 -15.58 -1.22 12.33
N ASN A 76 -16.02 -2.35 12.85
CA ASN A 76 -17.31 -2.48 13.53
C ASN A 76 -17.24 -2.03 14.98
N ASN A 77 -16.20 -2.47 15.70
CA ASN A 77 -16.02 -2.14 17.12
C ASN A 77 -14.94 -1.06 17.34
N LYS A 78 -14.31 -0.57 16.26
CA LYS A 78 -13.28 0.47 16.27
C LYS A 78 -12.03 0.12 17.09
N THR A 79 -11.75 -1.17 17.28
CA THR A 79 -10.55 -1.62 17.99
C THR A 79 -9.37 -1.76 17.05
N THR A 80 -8.18 -1.44 17.55
CA THR A 80 -6.92 -1.66 16.84
C THR A 80 -6.08 -2.68 17.58
N VAL A 81 -5.48 -3.61 16.84
CA VAL A 81 -4.50 -4.55 17.35
C VAL A 81 -3.23 -4.45 16.51
N GLU A 82 -2.08 -4.52 17.18
CA GLU A 82 -0.79 -4.67 16.50
C GLU A 82 -0.56 -6.15 16.18
N LEU A 83 -0.22 -6.46 14.94
CA LEU A 83 0.07 -7.84 14.53
C LEU A 83 1.51 -8.20 14.86
N SER A 84 1.71 -9.38 15.43
CA SER A 84 3.05 -9.93 15.71
C SER A 84 3.69 -10.55 14.45
N VAL A 85 3.81 -9.76 13.39
CA VAL A 85 4.39 -10.16 12.11
C VAL A 85 5.79 -9.57 11.98
N LYS A 86 6.79 -10.42 11.71
CA LYS A 86 8.17 -9.97 11.48
C LYS A 86 8.33 -9.46 10.05
N ILE A 87 8.44 -8.15 9.88
CA ILE A 87 8.82 -7.54 8.61
C ILE A 87 10.35 -7.59 8.47
N THR A 88 10.86 -8.17 7.38
CA THR A 88 12.31 -8.09 7.07
C THR A 88 12.63 -6.83 6.27
N GLY A 89 13.75 -6.18 6.61
CA GLY A 89 14.18 -4.93 5.98
C GLY A 89 13.29 -3.74 6.31
N LYS A 90 13.67 -2.55 5.81
CA LYS A 90 12.85 -1.34 5.91
C LYS A 90 11.85 -1.30 4.75
N PRO A 91 10.53 -1.32 5.00
CA PRO A 91 9.53 -1.19 3.94
C PRO A 91 9.67 0.13 3.18
N MET A 92 9.65 0.05 1.85
CA MET A 92 9.75 1.20 0.94
C MET A 92 8.49 1.39 0.11
N ALA A 93 7.82 0.30 -0.23
CA ALA A 93 6.55 0.28 -0.95
C ALA A 93 5.82 -1.04 -0.65
N ALA A 94 4.50 -1.06 -0.82
CA ALA A 94 3.73 -2.27 -0.66
C ALA A 94 2.47 -2.30 -1.55
N CYS A 95 1.93 -3.48 -1.76
CA CYS A 95 0.62 -3.72 -2.38
C CYS A 95 -0.03 -4.99 -1.81
N THR A 96 -1.30 -5.22 -2.11
CA THR A 96 -2.00 -6.46 -1.75
C THR A 96 -2.64 -7.10 -2.98
N ASP A 97 -2.80 -8.42 -2.95
CA ASP A 97 -3.64 -9.14 -3.91
C ASP A 97 -5.14 -9.12 -3.56
N GLY A 98 -5.53 -8.52 -2.43
CA GLY A 98 -6.90 -8.52 -1.94
C GLY A 98 -7.34 -9.84 -1.28
N ASN A 99 -6.47 -10.86 -1.27
CA ASN A 99 -6.73 -12.20 -0.74
C ASN A 99 -5.87 -12.51 0.50
N GLY A 100 -5.48 -11.45 1.22
CA GLY A 100 -4.73 -11.54 2.48
C GLY A 100 -3.22 -11.64 2.30
N ASN A 101 -2.70 -11.55 1.07
CA ASN A 101 -1.28 -11.41 0.85
C ASN A 101 -0.90 -9.93 0.75
N LEU A 102 0.11 -9.54 1.51
CA LEU A 102 0.76 -8.24 1.49
C LEU A 102 2.16 -8.41 0.89
N TYR A 103 2.43 -7.72 -0.20
CA TYR A 103 3.72 -7.70 -0.85
C TYR A 103 4.45 -6.43 -0.43
N ILE A 104 5.65 -6.57 0.13
CA ILE A 104 6.44 -5.46 0.67
C ILE A 104 7.78 -5.45 -0.04
N GLN A 105 8.10 -4.33 -0.69
CA GLN A 105 9.41 -4.10 -1.26
C GLN A 105 10.28 -3.33 -0.26
N SER A 106 11.47 -3.86 0.00
CA SER A 106 12.55 -3.22 0.75
C SER A 106 13.72 -2.89 -0.19
N TYR A 107 14.82 -2.37 0.35
CA TYR A 107 16.06 -2.19 -0.43
C TYR A 107 16.68 -3.51 -0.90
N SER A 108 16.46 -4.61 -0.16
CA SER A 108 17.15 -5.89 -0.38
C SER A 108 16.31 -6.94 -1.10
N GLU A 109 14.99 -6.86 -0.99
CA GLU A 109 14.09 -7.90 -1.50
C GLU A 109 12.63 -7.43 -1.56
N LEU A 110 11.86 -8.13 -2.39
CA LEU A 110 10.41 -8.23 -2.28
C LEU A 110 10.09 -9.42 -1.36
N GLN A 111 9.15 -9.22 -0.45
CA GLN A 111 8.58 -10.30 0.37
C GLN A 111 7.07 -10.33 0.25
N ARG A 112 6.47 -11.52 0.36
CA ARG A 112 5.04 -11.72 0.56
C ARG A 112 4.82 -12.15 2.01
N ILE A 113 3.89 -11.48 2.67
CA ILE A 113 3.38 -11.85 3.99
C ILE A 113 1.91 -12.20 3.83
N ASN A 114 1.51 -13.40 4.22
CA ASN A 114 0.09 -13.71 4.39
C ASN A 114 -0.36 -13.30 5.80
N ILE A 115 -1.31 -12.38 5.88
CA ILE A 115 -1.73 -11.79 7.17
C ILE A 115 -2.56 -12.72 8.05
N GLU A 116 -3.10 -13.82 7.52
CA GLU A 116 -3.83 -14.81 8.31
C GLU A 116 -2.90 -15.88 8.87
N THR A 117 -1.97 -16.37 8.05
CA THR A 117 -1.08 -17.47 8.42
C THR A 117 0.25 -17.02 9.00
N ASN A 118 0.58 -15.73 8.90
CA ASN A 118 1.90 -15.17 9.18
C ASN A 118 3.02 -15.80 8.34
N GLU A 119 2.68 -16.49 7.24
CA GLU A 119 3.66 -17.06 6.33
C GLU A 119 4.40 -15.94 5.59
N ILE A 120 5.72 -16.01 5.62
CA ILE A 120 6.60 -15.07 4.93
C ILE A 120 7.33 -15.82 3.81
N LYS A 121 7.22 -15.32 2.59
CA LYS A 121 7.97 -15.79 1.43
C LYS A 121 8.83 -14.65 0.89
N SER A 122 10.15 -14.85 0.88
CA SER A 122 11.09 -13.93 0.23
C SER A 122 11.23 -14.28 -1.26
N PHE A 123 11.37 -13.23 -2.08
CA PHE A 123 11.78 -13.31 -3.48
C PHE A 123 13.20 -12.75 -3.57
N GLU A 124 14.20 -13.54 -3.16
CA GLU A 124 15.59 -13.08 -3.12
C GLU A 124 16.07 -12.50 -4.46
N LYS A 125 16.91 -11.46 -4.40
CA LYS A 125 17.48 -10.76 -5.56
C LYS A 125 16.45 -10.05 -6.45
N SER A 126 15.19 -9.92 -6.02
CA SER A 126 14.20 -9.04 -6.65
C SER A 126 14.44 -7.57 -6.25
N THR A 127 15.66 -7.08 -6.47
CA THR A 127 15.98 -5.68 -6.22
C THR A 127 15.86 -4.87 -7.50
N ILE A 128 15.36 -3.66 -7.31
CA ILE A 128 15.36 -2.60 -8.30
C ILE A 128 16.08 -1.45 -7.63
N ALA A 129 17.02 -0.82 -8.35
CA ALA A 129 17.75 0.34 -7.86
C ALA A 129 16.78 1.53 -7.78
N MET A 130 15.94 1.54 -6.76
CA MET A 130 14.92 2.54 -6.55
C MET A 130 15.34 3.49 -5.44
N ASN A 131 15.57 4.73 -5.83
CA ASN A 131 15.69 5.84 -4.90
C ASN A 131 14.29 6.38 -4.59
N GLY A 132 14.01 6.60 -3.30
CA GLY A 132 12.79 7.24 -2.81
C GLY A 132 11.60 6.30 -2.63
N TYR A 133 10.46 6.89 -2.24
CA TYR A 133 9.19 6.21 -2.06
C TYR A 133 8.47 6.04 -3.40
N TYR A 134 7.82 4.91 -3.59
CA TYR A 134 7.03 4.58 -4.78
C TYR A 134 5.86 3.70 -4.38
N ASN A 135 4.91 3.52 -5.31
CA ASN A 135 3.73 2.70 -5.08
C ASN A 135 3.84 1.41 -5.89
N LEU A 136 3.34 0.33 -5.31
CA LEU A 136 3.21 -0.95 -5.99
C LEU A 136 1.74 -1.22 -6.28
N ILE A 137 1.48 -1.93 -7.37
CA ILE A 137 0.14 -2.40 -7.72
C ILE A 137 0.22 -3.88 -8.08
N TYR A 138 -0.52 -4.71 -7.36
CA TYR A 138 -0.72 -6.09 -7.76
C TYR A 138 -1.79 -6.17 -8.86
N HIS A 139 -1.57 -7.06 -9.82
CA HIS A 139 -2.55 -7.38 -10.85
C HIS A 139 -2.47 -8.87 -11.16
N GLN A 140 -3.63 -9.51 -11.27
CA GLN A 140 -3.75 -10.82 -11.88
C GLN A 140 -4.42 -10.67 -13.25
N SER A 141 -3.76 -11.17 -14.29
CA SER A 141 -4.30 -11.18 -15.65
C SER A 141 -5.32 -12.30 -15.85
N ASN A 142 -6.09 -12.19 -16.93
CA ASN A 142 -7.19 -13.13 -17.23
C ASN A 142 -6.72 -14.58 -17.48
N ASP A 143 -5.46 -14.78 -17.85
CA ASP A 143 -4.83 -16.08 -18.02
C ASP A 143 -4.29 -16.66 -16.69
N GLY A 144 -4.50 -15.96 -15.57
CA GLY A 144 -4.10 -16.37 -14.23
C GLY A 144 -2.70 -15.95 -13.83
N GLN A 145 -1.91 -15.35 -14.73
CA GLN A 145 -0.58 -14.82 -14.38
C GLN A 145 -0.72 -13.64 -13.42
N SER A 146 0.26 -13.47 -12.55
CA SER A 146 0.28 -12.41 -11.54
C SER A 146 1.49 -11.52 -11.75
N TYR A 147 1.31 -10.23 -11.51
CA TYR A 147 2.36 -9.23 -11.66
C TYR A 147 2.27 -8.20 -10.55
N ILE A 148 3.41 -7.57 -10.25
CA ILE A 148 3.44 -6.35 -9.45
C ILE A 148 4.05 -5.23 -10.29
N TYR A 149 3.34 -4.12 -10.44
CA TYR A 149 3.80 -2.96 -11.17
C TYR A 149 4.33 -1.89 -10.22
N SER A 150 5.39 -1.19 -10.64
CA SER A 150 5.85 0.07 -10.08
C SER A 150 5.86 1.10 -11.20
N ILE A 151 4.94 2.08 -11.15
CA ILE A 151 4.77 3.09 -12.19
C ILE A 151 5.17 4.45 -11.64
N ARG A 152 6.33 4.94 -12.08
CA ARG A 152 6.92 6.22 -11.65
C ARG A 152 7.18 7.17 -12.81
N GLY A 153 7.14 6.69 -14.05
CA GLY A 153 7.52 7.46 -15.24
C GLY A 153 9.03 7.66 -15.37
N LYS A 154 9.48 8.49 -16.33
CA LYS A 154 10.89 8.77 -16.65
C LYS A 154 11.78 7.53 -16.66
N ASN A 155 11.33 6.49 -17.37
CA ASN A 155 12.04 5.21 -17.50
C ASN A 155 12.21 4.43 -16.18
N GLN A 156 11.49 4.81 -15.12
CA GLN A 156 11.47 4.13 -13.83
C GLN A 156 10.18 3.32 -13.64
N ASN A 157 9.67 2.74 -14.73
CA ASN A 157 8.51 1.86 -14.71
C ASN A 157 8.98 0.41 -14.75
N TYR A 158 8.48 -0.43 -13.84
CA TYR A 158 8.90 -1.83 -13.72
C TYR A 158 7.71 -2.75 -13.49
N VAL A 159 7.84 -3.98 -13.96
CA VAL A 159 6.92 -5.09 -13.67
C VAL A 159 7.70 -6.23 -13.03
N PHE A 160 7.19 -6.78 -11.94
CA PHE A 160 7.68 -8.00 -11.34
C PHE A 160 6.85 -9.18 -11.84
N SER A 161 7.51 -10.22 -12.33
CA SER A 161 6.87 -11.50 -12.65
C SER A 161 7.20 -12.54 -11.59
N PHE A 162 6.18 -13.25 -11.10
CA PHE A 162 6.36 -14.35 -10.14
C PHE A 162 6.95 -15.61 -10.79
N ASP A 163 6.85 -15.76 -12.11
CA ASP A 163 7.35 -16.94 -12.82
C ASP A 163 8.88 -16.98 -12.86
N ASN A 164 9.50 -15.80 -13.00
CA ASN A 164 10.95 -15.66 -13.08
C ASN A 164 11.58 -14.96 -11.86
N ASN A 165 10.75 -14.50 -10.92
CA ASN A 165 11.13 -13.72 -9.73
C ASN A 165 12.00 -12.50 -10.06
N LYS A 166 11.68 -11.80 -11.15
CA LYS A 166 12.47 -10.65 -11.62
C LYS A 166 11.60 -9.44 -11.90
N TRP A 167 12.22 -8.29 -11.68
CA TRP A 167 11.75 -7.01 -12.17
C TRP A 167 12.27 -6.76 -13.58
N GLU A 168 11.39 -6.36 -14.47
CA GLU A 168 11.69 -5.98 -15.85
C GLU A 168 11.24 -4.54 -16.08
N GLN A 169 12.07 -3.76 -16.77
CA GLN A 169 11.77 -2.38 -17.08
C GLN A 169 10.75 -2.32 -18.23
N ILE A 170 9.68 -1.56 -18.02
CA ILE A 170 8.61 -1.34 -19.00
C ILE A 170 8.53 0.15 -19.35
N LEU A 171 7.80 0.50 -20.42
CA LEU A 171 7.52 1.90 -20.79
C LEU A 171 8.79 2.78 -20.85
N GLN A 172 9.80 2.32 -21.59
CA GLN A 172 11.17 2.88 -21.61
C GLN A 172 11.29 4.27 -22.29
N ASP A 173 10.18 4.84 -22.75
CA ASP A 173 10.10 6.15 -23.39
C ASP A 173 9.04 7.06 -22.73
N ASP A 174 8.58 6.73 -21.53
CA ASP A 174 7.56 7.52 -20.81
C ASP A 174 8.14 8.86 -20.32
N PRO A 175 7.70 10.01 -20.88
CA PRO A 175 8.28 11.30 -20.54
C PRO A 175 7.76 11.85 -19.21
N SER A 176 6.68 11.26 -18.67
CA SER A 176 6.02 11.77 -17.48
C SER A 176 6.85 11.49 -16.24
N ASP A 177 6.89 12.42 -15.29
CA ASP A 177 7.39 12.14 -13.95
C ASP A 177 6.20 11.95 -13.01
N ARG A 178 6.08 10.74 -12.46
CA ARG A 178 5.03 10.37 -11.50
C ARG A 178 5.66 9.98 -10.16
N THR A 179 6.86 10.47 -9.86
CA THR A 179 7.49 10.27 -8.56
C THR A 179 6.58 10.84 -7.47
N ASN A 180 6.33 10.05 -6.42
CA ASN A 180 5.39 10.35 -5.32
C ASN A 180 3.90 10.42 -5.72
N CYS A 181 3.51 10.08 -6.95
CA CYS A 181 2.10 9.96 -7.32
C CYS A 181 1.50 8.65 -6.80
N ALA A 182 0.24 8.71 -6.35
CA ALA A 182 -0.55 7.51 -6.12
C ALA A 182 -0.93 6.87 -7.46
N ASN A 183 -0.91 5.54 -7.51
CA ASN A 183 -1.40 4.78 -8.65
C ASN A 183 -2.55 3.89 -8.17
N ILE A 184 -3.61 3.80 -8.97
CA ILE A 184 -4.73 2.90 -8.74
C ILE A 184 -4.98 2.12 -10.03
N LEU A 185 -5.23 0.82 -9.89
CA LEU A 185 -5.68 -0.01 -11.00
C LEU A 185 -7.20 -0.10 -10.94
N ASP A 186 -7.86 0.48 -11.94
CA ASP A 186 -9.30 0.36 -12.13
C ASP A 186 -9.56 -0.90 -12.98
N GLN A 187 -10.13 -1.93 -12.35
CA GLN A 187 -10.53 -3.16 -13.04
C GLN A 187 -12.04 -3.09 -13.28
N LYS A 188 -12.44 -3.18 -14.55
CA LYS A 188 -13.85 -3.21 -14.97
C LYS A 188 -14.48 -4.59 -14.82
#